data_AF-A0A964UYA3-F1
#
_entry.id   AF-A0A964UYA3-F1
#
_cell.length_a   1.000
_cell.length_b   1.000
_cell.length_c   1.000
_cell.angle_alpha   90.00
_cell.angle_beta   90.00
_cell.angle_gamma   90.00
#
_symmetry.space_group_name_H-M   'P 1'
#
loop_
_entity.id
_entity.type
_entity.pdbx_description
1 polymer ?
#
loop_
_entity_poly.entity_id
_entity_poly.type
_entity_poly.pdbx_seq_one_letter_code
_entity_poly.pdbx_strand_id
1 'polypeptide(L)'
;MKKINVIFVFIIFITLISCSSNKKYFGSSNIKIDETGIVNFIRYLEGRFYAENTIIDRSSRIMSPMYYAISEDGKNSYGWFCNSSSSYDCSDNFLAFKTIEHCKEYSKKNCYIFAIKNEIVWKNMNIRVNELSFSKNIELFKKLNLFNQTSKSIVNQANYEKYVFLDDDDCKGKRNYKDLSNIRGASLFCLLVGQYEDRQR
;
A
#
# COMPACT_ATOMS: atom_id res chain seq x y z
N MET A 1 -61.81 -17.66 33.89
CA MET A 1 -60.65 -18.54 33.62
C MET A 1 -59.86 -17.97 32.45
N LYS A 2 -58.51 -18.11 32.50
CA LYS A 2 -57.44 -17.59 31.59
C LYS A 2 -57.10 -16.12 31.82
N LYS A 3 -56.08 -15.77 32.64
CA LYS A 3 -54.61 -15.85 32.46
C LYS A 3 -54.11 -15.24 31.15
N ILE A 4 -53.56 -14.03 31.22
CA ILE A 4 -52.42 -13.58 30.39
C ILE A 4 -51.55 -12.65 31.26
N ASN A 5 -50.43 -13.19 31.76
CA ASN A 5 -49.36 -12.41 32.37
C ASN A 5 -48.53 -11.79 31.24
N VAL A 6 -48.61 -10.48 31.05
CA VAL A 6 -47.69 -9.77 30.15
C VAL A 6 -46.50 -9.31 30.99
N ILE A 7 -45.49 -10.17 31.09
CA ILE A 7 -44.17 -9.81 31.55
C ILE A 7 -43.53 -8.98 30.43
N PHE A 8 -43.54 -7.65 30.56
CA PHE A 8 -42.78 -6.75 29.70
C PHE A 8 -41.32 -6.80 30.13
N VAL A 9 -40.59 -7.78 29.61
CA VAL A 9 -39.13 -7.84 29.68
C VAL A 9 -38.59 -6.79 28.72
N PHE A 10 -38.24 -5.62 29.27
CA PHE A 10 -37.49 -4.57 28.58
C PHE A 10 -36.02 -5.00 28.49
N ILE A 11 -35.71 -6.03 27.68
CA ILE A 11 -34.34 -6.27 27.22
C ILE A 11 -34.10 -5.26 26.10
N ILE A 12 -33.64 -4.06 26.49
CA ILE A 12 -32.96 -3.18 25.55
C ILE A 12 -31.69 -3.92 25.17
N PHE A 13 -31.72 -4.43 23.95
CA PHE A 13 -30.60 -4.99 23.21
C PHE A 13 -29.52 -3.91 23.09
N ILE A 14 -28.61 -3.84 24.07
CA ILE A 14 -27.35 -3.12 23.91
C ILE A 14 -26.49 -3.98 22.99
N THR A 15 -26.80 -3.97 21.69
CA THR A 15 -25.80 -4.30 20.68
C THR A 15 -25.00 -3.03 20.44
N LEU A 16 -24.05 -2.79 21.34
CA LEU A 16 -22.81 -2.14 20.96
C LEU A 16 -22.16 -3.04 19.90
N ILE A 17 -22.56 -2.85 18.64
CA ILE A 17 -21.77 -3.27 17.49
C ILE A 17 -20.51 -2.42 17.58
N SER A 18 -19.56 -2.90 18.38
CA SER A 18 -18.18 -2.49 18.30
C SER A 18 -17.75 -2.93 16.91
N CYS A 19 -17.81 -2.02 15.95
CA CYS A 19 -17.21 -2.22 14.65
C CYS A 19 -15.72 -2.38 14.93
N SER A 20 -15.27 -3.61 15.10
CA SER A 20 -13.84 -3.91 15.17
C SER A 20 -13.30 -3.49 13.81
N SER A 21 -12.67 -2.31 13.75
CA SER A 21 -11.83 -1.97 12.60
C SER A 21 -10.92 -3.16 12.36
N ASN A 22 -10.82 -3.62 11.11
CA ASN A 22 -10.11 -4.83 10.72
C ASN A 22 -8.58 -4.66 10.92
N LYS A 23 -8.14 -4.55 12.17
CA LYS A 23 -6.74 -4.37 12.61
C LYS A 23 -5.84 -5.55 12.21
N LYS A 24 -6.43 -6.67 11.78
CA LYS A 24 -5.71 -7.88 11.36
C LYS A 24 -4.73 -7.62 10.21
N TYR A 25 -5.03 -6.66 9.35
CA TYR A 25 -4.24 -6.39 8.15
C TYR A 25 -3.23 -5.25 8.34
N PHE A 26 -3.28 -4.53 9.47
CA PHE A 26 -2.43 -3.38 9.72
C PHE A 26 -1.18 -3.80 10.47
N GLY A 27 -0.04 -3.28 10.01
CA GLY A 27 1.24 -3.54 10.66
C GLY A 27 1.35 -2.74 11.95
N SER A 28 1.95 -3.35 12.96
CA SER A 28 2.21 -2.73 14.27
C SER A 28 3.69 -2.75 14.67
N SER A 29 4.55 -3.39 13.87
CA SER A 29 5.97 -3.51 14.17
C SER A 29 6.74 -2.20 13.97
N ASN A 30 7.91 -2.10 14.60
CA ASN A 30 8.86 -1.00 14.43
C ASN A 30 9.60 -1.11 13.08
N ILE A 31 8.87 -0.91 11.99
CA ILE A 31 9.44 -0.94 10.64
C ILE A 31 10.38 0.25 10.40
N LYS A 32 11.43 0.02 9.62
CA LYS A 32 12.36 1.04 9.14
C LYS A 32 12.44 0.98 7.63
N ILE A 33 12.17 2.10 6.97
CA ILE A 33 12.02 2.25 5.53
C ILE A 33 13.13 3.17 5.05
N ASP A 34 13.92 2.71 4.09
CA ASP A 34 14.98 3.49 3.46
C ASP A 34 14.45 4.40 2.34
N GLU A 35 15.34 5.13 1.69
CA GLU A 35 14.99 6.03 0.59
C GLU A 35 14.29 5.31 -0.56
N THR A 36 14.64 4.05 -0.81
CA THR A 36 14.05 3.28 -1.91
C THR A 36 12.60 2.88 -1.59
N GLY A 37 12.33 2.46 -0.36
CA GLY A 37 10.97 2.24 0.11
C GLY A 37 10.12 3.52 0.04
N ILE A 38 10.70 4.68 0.36
CA ILE A 38 10.01 5.97 0.24
C ILE A 38 9.72 6.32 -1.22
N VAL A 39 10.66 6.11 -2.14
CA VAL A 39 10.41 6.28 -3.58
C VAL A 39 9.26 5.39 -4.05
N ASN A 40 9.22 4.13 -3.60
CA ASN A 40 8.11 3.22 -3.94
C ASN A 40 6.77 3.67 -3.37
N PHE A 41 6.77 4.24 -2.16
CA PHE A 41 5.56 4.82 -1.59
C PHE A 41 5.08 6.05 -2.38
N ILE A 42 6.00 6.91 -2.82
CA ILE A 42 5.65 8.06 -3.69
C ILE A 42 5.11 7.57 -5.04
N ARG A 43 5.75 6.57 -5.66
CA ARG A 43 5.24 5.93 -6.88
C ARG A 43 3.81 5.40 -6.70
N TYR A 44 3.52 4.78 -5.56
CA TYR A 44 2.15 4.37 -5.22
C TYR A 44 1.19 5.57 -5.17
N LEU A 45 1.54 6.65 -4.48
CA LEU A 45 0.69 7.84 -4.40
C LEU A 45 0.46 8.48 -5.77
N GLU A 46 1.44 8.42 -6.68
CA GLU A 46 1.34 8.90 -8.06
C GLU A 46 0.64 7.93 -9.02
N GLY A 47 0.28 6.72 -8.58
CA GLY A 47 -0.31 5.72 -9.48
C GLY A 47 0.70 5.08 -10.44
N ARG A 48 2.00 5.15 -10.15
CA ARG A 48 3.07 4.60 -10.99
C ARG A 48 3.48 3.21 -10.51
N PHE A 49 3.18 2.19 -11.32
CA PHE A 49 3.50 0.82 -10.98
C PHE A 49 3.71 -0.06 -12.22
N TYR A 50 4.29 -1.23 -12.00
CA TYR A 50 4.38 -2.33 -12.93
C TYR A 50 3.26 -3.34 -12.65
N ALA A 51 2.40 -3.55 -13.64
CA ALA A 51 1.37 -4.57 -13.61
C ALA A 51 1.88 -5.84 -14.30
N GLU A 52 2.04 -6.94 -13.55
CA GLU A 52 2.60 -8.21 -14.07
C GLU A 52 1.81 -8.79 -15.24
N ASN A 53 0.50 -8.55 -15.29
CA ASN A 53 -0.42 -9.23 -16.21
C ASN A 53 -0.95 -8.34 -17.34
N THR A 54 -0.45 -7.10 -17.49
CA THR A 54 -0.93 -6.20 -18.54
C THR A 54 0.17 -5.38 -19.18
N ILE A 55 0.18 -5.35 -20.52
CA ILE A 55 0.93 -4.37 -21.30
C ILE A 55 0.16 -3.06 -21.20
N ILE A 56 0.32 -2.36 -20.07
CA ILE A 56 -0.24 -1.02 -19.90
C ILE A 56 0.66 -0.06 -20.65
N ASP A 57 0.08 0.78 -21.51
CA ASP A 57 0.73 1.97 -22.02
C ASP A 57 0.93 2.95 -20.85
N ARG A 58 2.17 2.98 -20.34
CA ARG A 58 2.53 3.40 -18.98
C ARG A 58 2.36 4.90 -18.74
N SER A 59 2.24 5.69 -19.80
CA SER A 59 2.21 7.15 -19.76
C SER A 59 0.81 7.75 -19.87
N SER A 60 -0.23 6.96 -20.18
CA SER A 60 -1.53 7.50 -20.61
C SER A 60 -2.73 7.19 -19.70
N ARG A 61 -2.58 6.37 -18.65
CA ARG A 61 -3.72 5.99 -17.77
C ARG A 61 -3.60 6.57 -16.37
N ILE A 62 -4.67 7.24 -15.93
CA ILE A 62 -4.80 7.78 -14.58
C ILE A 62 -5.08 6.63 -13.60
N MET A 63 -4.20 6.47 -12.61
CA MET A 63 -4.28 5.42 -11.61
C MET A 63 -4.35 6.04 -10.22
N SER A 64 -5.44 5.79 -9.50
CA SER A 64 -5.58 6.27 -8.13
C SER A 64 -5.12 5.21 -7.12
N PRO A 65 -4.38 5.58 -6.07
CA PRO A 65 -3.98 4.64 -5.02
C PRO A 65 -5.20 4.09 -4.26
N MET A 66 -5.23 2.77 -4.00
CA MET A 66 -6.24 2.14 -3.13
C MET A 66 -5.60 1.53 -1.89
N TYR A 67 -4.64 0.62 -2.06
CA TYR A 67 -3.95 -0.05 -0.95
C TYR A 67 -2.45 -0.18 -1.22
N TYR A 68 -1.65 0.02 -0.19
CA TYR A 68 -0.22 -0.20 -0.22
C TYR A 68 0.18 -1.12 0.91
N ALA A 69 0.71 -2.28 0.54
CA ALA A 69 1.28 -3.24 1.48
C ALA A 69 2.80 -3.15 1.48
N ILE A 70 3.40 -3.38 2.65
CA ILE A 70 4.85 -3.45 2.83
C ILE A 70 5.22 -4.70 3.63
N SER A 71 6.36 -5.30 3.32
CA SER A 71 6.91 -6.42 4.08
C SER A 71 7.35 -5.96 5.47
N GLU A 72 7.34 -6.89 6.43
CA GLU A 72 7.67 -6.62 7.84
C GLU A 72 9.07 -6.01 8.07
N ASP A 73 9.98 -6.18 7.10
CA ASP A 73 11.33 -5.61 7.11
C ASP A 73 11.46 -4.28 6.34
N GLY A 74 10.37 -3.75 5.77
CA GLY A 74 10.35 -2.47 5.05
C GLY A 74 10.95 -2.48 3.66
N LYS A 75 11.39 -3.64 3.15
CA LYS A 75 12.15 -3.74 1.90
C LYS A 75 11.35 -4.16 0.68
N ASN A 76 10.11 -4.57 0.82
CA ASN A 76 9.29 -4.99 -0.31
C ASN A 76 7.94 -4.35 -0.18
N SER A 77 7.35 -3.95 -1.29
CA SER A 77 6.03 -3.33 -1.28
C SER A 77 5.22 -3.73 -2.49
N TYR A 78 3.90 -3.65 -2.33
CA TYR A 78 2.93 -3.97 -3.37
C TYR A 78 1.82 -2.93 -3.36
N GLY A 79 1.48 -2.40 -4.54
CA GLY A 79 0.41 -1.44 -4.73
C GLY A 79 -0.85 -2.05 -5.35
N TRP A 80 -2.01 -1.63 -4.85
CA TRP A 80 -3.28 -1.83 -5.51
C TRP A 80 -3.89 -0.48 -5.91
N PHE A 81 -4.34 -0.38 -7.15
CA PHE A 81 -4.76 0.85 -7.78
C PHE A 81 -6.19 0.77 -8.31
N CYS A 82 -6.79 1.93 -8.56
CA CYS A 82 -8.03 2.07 -9.31
C CYS A 82 -7.71 2.70 -10.66
N ASN A 83 -8.19 2.10 -11.75
CA ASN A 83 -8.09 2.65 -13.11
C ASN A 83 -9.11 3.79 -13.30
N SER A 84 -8.90 4.86 -12.55
CA SER A 84 -9.69 6.09 -12.54
C SER A 84 -8.92 7.22 -11.85
N SER A 85 -9.37 8.46 -12.04
CA SER A 85 -8.93 9.64 -11.29
C SER A 85 -9.37 9.66 -9.83
N SER A 86 -10.23 8.73 -9.42
CA SER A 86 -10.72 8.61 -8.05
C SER A 86 -10.70 7.16 -7.61
N SER A 87 -10.11 6.89 -6.44
CA SER A 87 -10.14 5.58 -5.80
C SER A 87 -11.55 5.11 -5.41
N TYR A 88 -12.52 6.02 -5.34
CA TYR A 88 -13.91 5.71 -5.01
C TYR A 88 -14.69 5.12 -6.17
N ASP A 89 -14.12 5.15 -7.37
CA ASP A 89 -14.77 4.68 -8.59
C ASP A 89 -14.56 3.17 -8.78
N CYS A 90 -13.76 2.53 -7.94
CA CYS A 90 -13.46 1.11 -7.97
C CYS A 90 -14.02 0.37 -6.76
N SER A 91 -14.32 -0.91 -6.94
CA SER A 91 -14.75 -1.81 -5.87
C SER A 91 -13.66 -1.97 -4.82
N ASP A 92 -14.02 -1.91 -3.54
CA ASP A 92 -13.09 -2.15 -2.42
C ASP A 92 -13.20 -3.58 -1.85
N ASN A 93 -13.97 -4.45 -2.50
CA ASN A 93 -14.28 -5.76 -1.94
C ASN A 93 -13.03 -6.64 -1.85
N PHE A 94 -12.58 -6.89 -0.62
CA PHE A 94 -11.44 -7.75 -0.26
C PHE A 94 -10.06 -7.27 -0.74
N LEU A 95 -9.92 -6.02 -1.18
CA LEU A 95 -8.66 -5.55 -1.76
C LEU A 95 -7.51 -5.49 -0.76
N ALA A 96 -7.77 -5.10 0.49
CA ALA A 96 -6.75 -5.12 1.54
C ALA A 96 -6.14 -6.52 1.73
N PHE A 97 -6.97 -7.56 1.71
CA PHE A 97 -6.54 -8.95 1.81
C PHE A 97 -5.74 -9.38 0.58
N LYS A 98 -6.26 -9.13 -0.65
CA LYS A 98 -5.55 -9.47 -1.89
C LYS A 98 -4.18 -8.78 -1.97
N THR A 99 -4.12 -7.50 -1.62
CA THR A 99 -2.87 -6.72 -1.60
C THR A 99 -1.82 -7.35 -0.68
N ILE A 100 -2.22 -7.80 0.51
CA ILE A 100 -1.33 -8.50 1.43
C ILE A 100 -0.87 -9.83 0.86
N GLU A 101 -1.77 -10.65 0.34
CA GLU A 101 -1.41 -11.97 -0.16
C GLU A 101 -0.45 -11.87 -1.35
N HIS A 102 -0.69 -10.98 -2.31
CA HIS A 102 0.26 -10.72 -3.40
C HIS A 102 1.59 -10.14 -2.90
N CYS A 103 1.58 -9.26 -1.89
CA CYS A 103 2.82 -8.78 -1.28
C CYS A 103 3.62 -9.92 -0.64
N LYS A 104 2.97 -10.83 0.09
CA LYS A 104 3.63 -12.01 0.70
C LYS A 104 4.17 -12.94 -0.36
N GLU A 105 3.36 -13.19 -1.38
CA GLU A 105 3.68 -14.02 -2.52
C GLU A 105 4.97 -13.52 -3.21
N TYR A 106 5.04 -12.22 -3.46
CA TYR A 106 6.17 -11.53 -4.06
C TYR A 106 7.41 -11.46 -3.15
N SER A 107 7.23 -11.01 -1.91
CA SER A 107 8.33 -10.71 -0.99
C SER A 107 8.90 -11.92 -0.25
N LYS A 108 8.15 -13.04 -0.23
CA LYS A 108 8.42 -14.22 0.62
C LYS A 108 8.48 -13.91 2.11
N LYS A 109 7.82 -12.84 2.54
CA LYS A 109 7.78 -12.34 3.92
C LYS A 109 6.36 -12.04 4.34
N ASN A 110 6.13 -11.83 5.64
CA ASN A 110 4.87 -11.27 6.08
C ASN A 110 4.74 -9.84 5.55
N CYS A 111 3.55 -9.50 5.05
CA CYS A 111 3.20 -8.16 4.63
C CYS A 111 1.97 -7.65 5.36
N TYR A 112 1.90 -6.33 5.48
CA TYR A 112 0.81 -5.62 6.12
C TYR A 112 0.48 -4.36 5.34
N ILE A 113 -0.77 -3.90 5.44
CA ILE A 113 -1.17 -2.60 4.88
C ILE A 113 -0.45 -1.50 5.65
N PHE A 114 0.24 -0.66 4.88
CA PHE A 114 0.93 0.53 5.35
C PHE A 114 0.15 1.80 5.02
N ALA A 115 -0.51 1.84 3.86
CA ALA A 115 -1.38 2.95 3.49
C ALA A 115 -2.67 2.50 2.80
N ILE A 116 -3.71 3.30 2.97
CA ILE A 116 -4.98 3.21 2.27
C ILE A 116 -5.18 4.54 1.56
N LYS A 117 -5.35 4.53 0.24
CA LYS A 117 -5.37 5.72 -0.61
C LYS A 117 -4.12 6.56 -0.35
N ASN A 118 -4.28 7.81 0.08
CA ASN A 118 -3.17 8.68 0.44
C ASN A 118 -2.95 8.81 1.95
N GLU A 119 -3.40 7.85 2.75
CA GLU A 119 -3.30 7.88 4.21
C GLU A 119 -2.41 6.75 4.74
N ILE A 120 -1.37 7.10 5.49
CA ILE A 120 -0.55 6.14 6.23
C ILE A 120 -1.34 5.66 7.45
N VAL A 121 -1.60 4.34 7.49
CA VAL A 121 -2.39 3.66 8.53
C VAL A 121 -1.55 2.79 9.48
N TRP A 122 -0.23 2.75 9.28
CA TRP A 122 0.69 1.94 10.07
C TRP A 122 0.61 2.26 11.57
N LYS A 123 0.58 1.25 12.45
CA LYS A 123 0.38 1.42 13.91
C LYS A 123 -0.86 2.26 14.30
N ASN A 124 -1.93 2.20 13.51
CA ASN A 124 -3.12 3.02 13.68
C ASN A 124 -2.83 4.53 13.60
N MET A 125 -1.75 4.93 12.93
CA MET A 125 -1.61 6.30 12.46
C MET A 125 -2.74 6.61 11.46
N ASN A 126 -3.08 7.88 11.29
CA ASN A 126 -4.06 8.33 10.29
C ASN A 126 -3.48 9.60 9.65
N ILE A 127 -2.36 9.44 8.94
CA ILE A 127 -1.59 10.57 8.41
C ILE A 127 -1.82 10.67 6.91
N ARG A 128 -2.59 11.67 6.51
CA ARG A 128 -2.81 11.99 5.10
C ARG A 128 -1.57 12.62 4.48
N VAL A 129 -1.16 12.11 3.33
CA VAL A 129 -0.04 12.60 2.52
C VAL A 129 -0.60 13.24 1.26
N ASN A 130 -0.49 14.57 1.18
CA ASN A 130 -0.90 15.34 -0.01
C ASN A 130 0.31 15.89 -0.78
N GLU A 131 1.47 15.96 -0.12
CA GLU A 131 2.71 16.48 -0.68
C GLU A 131 3.56 15.31 -1.14
N LEU A 132 3.89 15.28 -2.43
CA LEU A 132 4.61 14.17 -3.08
C LEU A 132 6.10 14.46 -3.26
N SER A 133 6.55 15.67 -2.93
CA SER A 133 7.96 16.04 -2.90
C SER A 133 8.80 15.02 -2.10
N PHE A 134 9.90 14.58 -2.71
CA PHE A 134 10.81 13.61 -2.10
C PHE A 134 11.34 14.09 -0.74
N SER A 135 11.84 15.32 -0.67
CA SER A 135 12.36 15.90 0.58
C SER A 135 11.31 15.95 1.68
N LYS A 136 10.06 16.30 1.34
CA LYS A 136 8.95 16.37 2.31
C LYS A 136 8.55 14.99 2.81
N ASN A 137 8.58 13.97 1.96
CA ASN A 137 8.33 12.60 2.38
C ASN A 137 9.47 12.05 3.24
N ILE A 138 10.73 12.39 2.95
CA ILE A 138 11.86 12.05 3.83
C ILE A 138 11.71 12.69 5.21
N GLU A 139 11.37 13.98 5.27
CA GLU A 139 11.09 14.70 6.52
C GLU A 139 9.94 14.04 7.30
N LEU A 140 8.86 13.70 6.61
CA LEU A 140 7.70 13.02 7.19
C LEU A 140 8.10 11.68 7.80
N PHE A 141 8.78 10.81 7.06
CA PHE A 141 9.17 9.49 7.55
C PHE A 141 10.16 9.57 8.72
N LYS A 142 11.04 10.58 8.74
CA LYS A 142 11.89 10.87 9.90
C LYS A 142 11.05 11.27 11.11
N LYS A 143 10.10 12.19 10.95
CA LYS A 143 9.19 12.65 12.02
C LYS A 143 8.35 11.51 12.60
N LEU A 144 7.91 10.57 11.75
CA LEU A 144 7.16 9.39 12.17
C LEU A 144 8.03 8.26 12.74
N ASN A 145 9.35 8.47 12.84
CA ASN A 145 10.32 7.45 13.25
C ASN A 145 10.25 6.17 12.39
N LEU A 146 9.90 6.32 11.11
CA LEU A 146 9.83 5.24 10.12
C LEU A 146 11.07 5.21 9.22
N PHE A 147 11.84 6.29 9.15
CA PHE A 147 13.00 6.37 8.28
C PHE A 147 14.19 5.54 8.80
N ASN A 148 14.83 4.80 7.91
CA ASN A 148 16.09 4.11 8.16
C ASN A 148 17.27 5.07 7.93
N GLN A 149 17.92 5.52 9.01
CA GLN A 149 19.05 6.44 8.91
C GLN A 149 20.38 5.75 8.59
N THR A 150 20.45 4.42 8.71
CA THR A 150 21.69 3.65 8.53
C THR A 150 21.81 3.03 7.14
N SER A 151 20.77 3.12 6.30
CA SER A 151 20.85 2.70 4.91
C SER A 151 21.79 3.60 4.12
N LYS A 152 22.56 3.00 3.21
CA LYS A 152 23.37 3.76 2.26
C LYS A 152 22.42 4.46 1.29
N SER A 153 22.33 5.79 1.39
CA SER A 153 21.50 6.60 0.49
C SER A 153 22.09 6.59 -0.93
N ILE A 154 21.35 6.02 -1.88
CA ILE A 154 21.65 6.09 -3.33
C ILE A 154 20.78 7.16 -4.01
N VAL A 155 19.63 7.48 -3.40
CA VAL A 155 18.67 8.50 -3.87
C VAL A 155 18.88 9.79 -3.10
N ASN A 156 18.75 10.92 -3.79
CA ASN A 156 18.72 12.26 -3.20
C ASN A 156 17.83 13.18 -4.05
N GLN A 157 17.67 14.42 -3.60
CA GLN A 157 16.84 15.41 -4.30
C GLN A 157 17.28 15.66 -5.75
N ALA A 158 18.55 15.52 -6.08
CA ALA A 158 19.06 15.77 -7.43
C ALA A 158 18.80 14.61 -8.40
N ASN A 159 18.58 13.39 -7.90
CA ASN A 159 18.41 12.21 -8.75
C ASN A 159 17.09 11.45 -8.53
N TYR A 160 16.22 11.86 -7.59
CA TYR A 160 15.00 11.11 -7.30
C TYR A 160 14.06 11.04 -8.50
N GLU A 161 13.98 12.09 -9.31
CA GLU A 161 13.08 12.14 -10.47
C GLU A 161 13.40 11.03 -11.48
N LYS A 162 14.69 10.73 -11.68
CA LYS A 162 15.14 9.60 -12.49
C LYS A 162 14.53 8.28 -12.03
N TYR A 163 14.33 8.12 -10.72
CA TYR A 163 13.80 6.90 -10.15
C TYR A 163 12.28 6.93 -10.02
N VAL A 164 11.65 8.05 -9.68
CA VAL A 164 10.18 8.08 -9.60
C VAL A 164 9.54 7.95 -10.99
N PHE A 165 10.16 8.52 -12.02
CA PHE A 165 9.68 8.54 -13.40
C PHE A 165 10.44 7.54 -14.31
N LEU A 166 10.83 6.37 -13.79
CA LEU A 166 11.53 5.37 -14.61
C LEU A 166 10.82 5.14 -15.96
N ASP A 167 11.50 5.49 -17.05
CA ASP A 167 11.01 5.34 -18.42
C ASP A 167 11.03 3.86 -18.87
N ASP A 168 11.98 3.09 -18.33
CA ASP A 168 12.09 1.65 -18.55
C ASP A 168 12.20 0.90 -17.22
N ASP A 169 11.64 -0.30 -17.18
CA ASP A 169 11.79 -1.21 -16.06
C ASP A 169 12.93 -2.18 -16.40
N ASP A 170 14.12 -1.92 -15.85
CA ASP A 170 15.33 -2.76 -16.01
C ASP A 170 15.09 -4.20 -15.55
N CYS A 171 13.95 -4.47 -14.91
CA CYS A 171 13.54 -5.75 -14.38
C CYS A 171 12.60 -6.52 -15.33
N LYS A 172 12.33 -6.03 -16.55
CA LYS A 172 11.51 -6.69 -17.61
C LYS A 172 12.03 -8.07 -18.06
N GLY A 173 13.34 -8.32 -17.96
CA GLY A 173 13.97 -9.57 -18.43
C GLY A 173 13.79 -10.79 -17.50
N LYS A 174 13.27 -10.60 -16.29
CA LYS A 174 13.32 -11.61 -15.21
C LYS A 174 11.92 -12.18 -14.94
N ARG A 175 11.42 -12.95 -15.92
CA ARG A 175 10.05 -13.50 -15.96
C ARG A 175 9.80 -14.70 -15.02
N ASN A 176 10.83 -15.27 -14.41
CA ASN A 176 10.65 -16.40 -13.49
C ASN A 176 10.46 -15.94 -12.05
N TYR A 177 9.37 -16.41 -11.45
CA TYR A 177 8.95 -16.09 -10.09
C TYR A 177 10.00 -16.41 -9.00
N LYS A 178 10.91 -17.36 -9.26
CA LYS A 178 12.04 -17.68 -8.38
C LYS A 178 13.15 -16.62 -8.38
N ASP A 179 13.26 -15.80 -9.42
CA ASP A 179 14.24 -14.70 -9.51
C ASP A 179 13.69 -13.37 -8.95
N LEU A 180 12.37 -13.28 -8.75
CA LEU A 180 11.67 -12.07 -8.29
C LEU A 180 11.98 -11.73 -6.82
N SER A 181 12.13 -12.72 -5.94
CA SER A 181 12.37 -12.49 -4.51
C SER A 181 13.76 -11.94 -4.18
N ASN A 182 14.76 -12.19 -5.04
CA ASN A 182 16.15 -11.78 -4.80
C ASN A 182 16.52 -10.43 -5.39
N ILE A 183 15.75 -9.91 -6.35
CA ILE A 183 16.16 -8.75 -7.18
C ILE A 183 15.16 -7.59 -7.08
N ARG A 184 13.95 -7.87 -6.63
CA ARG A 184 12.80 -6.97 -6.84
C ARG A 184 12.21 -6.42 -5.53
N GLY A 185 12.76 -6.82 -4.37
CA GLY A 185 12.48 -6.16 -3.11
C GLY A 185 13.07 -4.76 -3.07
N ALA A 186 12.20 -3.74 -3.17
CA ALA A 186 12.56 -2.32 -3.18
C ALA A 186 13.83 -2.06 -4.00
N SER A 187 13.89 -2.60 -5.22
CA SER A 187 14.93 -2.17 -6.13
C SER A 187 14.56 -0.79 -6.65
N LEU A 188 15.49 0.13 -6.51
CA LEU A 188 15.36 1.50 -6.97
C LEU A 188 15.14 1.57 -8.50
N PHE A 189 15.63 0.55 -9.21
CA PHE A 189 15.63 0.43 -10.67
C PHE A 189 14.43 -0.36 -11.21
N CYS A 190 13.65 -1.02 -10.35
CA CYS A 190 12.37 -1.61 -10.77
C CYS A 190 11.24 -0.66 -10.37
N LEU A 191 10.18 -0.60 -11.17
CA LEU A 191 8.92 0.04 -10.74
C LEU A 191 8.29 -0.72 -9.55
N LEU A 192 7.46 -0.02 -8.78
CA LEU A 192 6.61 -0.64 -7.76
C LEU A 192 5.75 -1.73 -8.42
N VAL A 193 5.73 -2.95 -7.89
CA VAL A 193 4.85 -4.00 -8.40
C VAL A 193 3.43 -3.77 -7.89
N GLY A 194 2.43 -3.98 -8.74
CA GLY A 194 1.04 -3.83 -8.34
C GLY A 194 0.02 -4.39 -9.32
N GLN A 195 -1.25 -4.20 -8.95
CA GLN A 195 -2.43 -4.54 -9.72
C GLN A 195 -3.46 -3.42 -9.64
N TYR A 196 -4.47 -3.45 -10.50
CA TYR A 196 -5.54 -2.47 -10.49
C TYR A 196 -6.92 -3.10 -10.62
N GLU A 197 -7.93 -2.44 -10.08
CA GLU A 197 -9.33 -2.66 -10.42
C GLU A 197 -9.77 -1.67 -11.51
N ASP A 198 -10.68 -2.10 -12.37
CA ASP A 198 -11.36 -1.20 -13.30
C ASP A 198 -12.49 -0.44 -12.59
N ARG A 199 -12.79 0.76 -13.11
CA ARG A 199 -13.93 1.57 -12.67
C ARG A 199 -15.22 0.74 -12.75
N GLN A 200 -16.03 0.80 -11.71
CA GLN A 200 -17.40 0.26 -11.72
C GLN A 200 -18.23 1.07 -12.73
N ARG A 201 -18.83 0.39 -13.71
CA ARG A 201 -19.73 0.99 -14.70
C ARG A 201 -21.10 1.29 -14.11
#